data_AF-A0A2V9K5G4-F1
#
_entry.id   AF-A0A2V9K5G4-F1
#
_cell.length_a   1.000
_cell.length_b   1.000
_cell.length_c   1.000
_cell.angle_alpha   90.00
_cell.angle_beta   90.00
_cell.angle_gamma   90.00
#
_symmetry.space_group_name_H-M   'P 1'
#
loop_
_entity.id
_entity.type
_entity.pdbx_description
1 polymer ?
#
loop_
_entity_poly.entity_id
_entity_poly.type
_entity_poly.pdbx_seq_one_letter_code
_entity_poly.pdbx_strand_id
1 'polypeptide(L)' 'LSVSDIALTERLRMYTPGAEVPFTVERHRRRERITVKLDPPSHRDYSIVESPGATPEQTAIRDGWLGSGTSK' A
#
# COMPACT_ATOMS: atom_id res chain seq x y z
N LEU A 1 -2.68 -22.04 -5.79
CA LEU A 1 -1.83 -20.86 -5.59
C LEU A 1 -1.84 -20.56 -4.10
N SER A 2 -0.69 -20.67 -3.43
CA SER A 2 -0.60 -20.42 -1.98
C SER A 2 -0.47 -18.91 -1.75
N VAL A 3 -1.12 -18.37 -0.73
CA VAL A 3 -0.95 -16.96 -0.31
C VAL A 3 0.52 -16.66 0.05
N SER A 4 1.34 -17.70 0.28
CA SER A 4 2.78 -17.60 0.54
C SER A 4 3.63 -17.18 -0.67
N ASP A 5 3.12 -17.30 -1.90
CA ASP A 5 3.86 -16.99 -3.14
C ASP A 5 3.83 -15.49 -3.49
N ILE A 6 3.02 -14.71 -2.79
CA ILE A 6 2.86 -13.27 -2.96
C ILE A 6 3.77 -12.53 -1.98
N ALA A 7 4.37 -11.42 -2.43
CA ALA A 7 5.23 -10.58 -1.60
C ALA A 7 4.51 -10.15 -0.31
N LEU A 8 5.22 -10.16 0.82
CA LEU A 8 4.63 -9.84 2.14
C LEU A 8 3.90 -8.50 2.12
N THR A 9 4.46 -7.47 1.50
CA THR A 9 3.85 -6.15 1.37
C THR A 9 2.47 -6.19 0.73
N GLU A 10 2.29 -6.99 -0.32
CA GLU A 10 1.01 -7.10 -1.02
C GLU A 10 -0.02 -7.86 -0.18
N ARG A 11 0.42 -8.91 0.54
CA ARG A 11 -0.44 -9.64 1.49
C ARG A 11 -0.93 -8.77 2.65
N LEU A 12 -0.14 -7.78 3.07
CA LEU A 12 -0.51 -6.90 4.19
C LEU A 12 -1.54 -5.83 3.80
N ARG A 13 -1.73 -5.54 2.50
CA ARG A 13 -2.64 -4.47 2.02
C ARG A 13 -4.10 -4.68 2.38
N MET A 14 -4.53 -5.92 2.66
CA MET A 14 -5.91 -6.23 3.02
C MET A 14 -6.26 -5.91 4.48
N TYR A 15 -5.26 -5.62 5.32
CA TYR A 15 -5.48 -5.33 6.73
C TYR A 15 -5.61 -3.84 6.99
N THR A 16 -6.51 -3.48 7.89
CA THR A 16 -6.66 -2.11 8.38
C THR A 16 -5.51 -1.72 9.31
N PRO A 17 -5.17 -0.42 9.40
CA PRO A 17 -4.23 0.08 10.41
C PRO A 17 -4.62 -0.37 11.82
N GLY A 18 -3.65 -0.84 12.61
CA GLY A 18 -3.87 -1.30 13.98
C GLY A 18 -4.38 -2.74 14.11
N ALA A 19 -4.60 -3.45 13.00
CA ALA A 19 -5.06 -4.84 13.03
C ALA A 19 -4.04 -5.78 13.72
N GLU A 20 -4.56 -6.76 14.47
CA GLU A 20 -3.76 -7.84 15.03
C GLU A 20 -3.79 -9.06 14.11
N VAL A 21 -2.62 -9.48 13.64
CA VAL A 21 -2.49 -10.53 12.62
C VAL A 21 -1.54 -11.63 13.10
N PRO A 22 -1.97 -12.91 13.05
CA PRO A 22 -1.11 -14.01 13.41
C PRO A 22 -0.12 -14.35 12.28
N PHE A 23 1.17 -14.46 12.63
CA PHE A 23 2.23 -14.92 11.74
C PHE A 23 2.80 -16.24 12.25
N THR A 24 3.19 -17.10 11.31
CA THR A 24 4.10 -18.22 11.60
C THR A 24 5.49 -17.79 11.17
N VAL A 25 6.42 -17.75 12.11
CA VAL A 25 7.82 -17.34 11.88
C VAL A 25 8.74 -18.51 12.19
N GLU A 26 9.92 -18.52 11.58
CA GLU A 26 10.95 -19.49 11.88
C GLU A 26 12.08 -18.82 12.68
N ARG A 27 12.32 -19.30 13.89
CA ARG A 27 13.34 -18.78 14.82
C ARG A 27 14.16 -19.93 15.36
N HIS A 28 15.48 -19.91 15.18
CA HIS A 28 16.39 -20.98 15.62
C HIS A 28 15.92 -22.40 15.22
N ARG A 29 15.47 -22.57 13.97
CA ARG A 29 14.90 -23.82 13.42
C ARG A 29 13.62 -24.29 14.13
N ARG A 30 12.93 -23.42 14.85
CA ARG A 30 11.61 -23.66 15.43
C ARG A 30 10.58 -22.80 14.72
N ARG A 31 9.44 -23.40 14.39
CA ARG A 31 8.28 -22.64 13.89
C ARG A 31 7.47 -22.17 15.09
N GLU A 32 7.27 -20.86 15.17
CA GLU A 32 6.54 -20.21 16.25
C GLU A 32 5.37 -19.42 15.66
N ARG A 33 4.24 -19.41 16.36
CA ARG A 33 3.08 -18.57 16.00
C ARG A 33 3.06 -17.36 16.91
N ILE A 34 3.13 -16.17 16.32
CA ILE A 34 3.13 -14.90 17.03
C ILE A 34 1.99 -14.02 16.51
N THR A 35 1.47 -13.14 17.35
CA THR A 35 0.52 -12.11 16.93
C THR A 35 1.26 -10.79 16.81
N VAL A 36 1.11 -10.12 15.68
CA VAL A 36 1.72 -8.81 15.40
C VAL A 36 0.61 -7.78 15.26
N LYS A 37 0.73 -6.65 15.95
CA LYS A 37 -0.11 -5.47 15.72
C LYS A 37 0.51 -4.65 14.60
N LEU A 38 -0.24 -4.44 13.52
CA LEU A 38 0.23 -3.69 12.36
C LEU A 38 0.13 -2.19 12.65
N ASP A 39 1.25 -1.49 12.62
CA ASP A 39 1.25 -0.03 12.62
C ASP A 39 0.58 0.50 11.34
N PRO A 40 0.03 1.73 11.36
CA PRO A 40 -0.42 2.38 10.15
C PRO A 40 0.69 2.36 9.08
N PRO A 41 0.35 2.17 7.79
CA PRO A 41 1.36 2.23 6.73
C PRO A 41 2.10 3.57 6.84
N SER A 42 3.43 3.52 6.81
CA SER A 42 4.23 4.72 6.99
C SER A 42 3.92 5.73 5.89
N HIS A 43 3.50 6.94 6.24
CA HIS A 43 3.27 8.06 5.32
C HIS A 43 4.52 8.53 4.54
N ARG A 44 5.63 7.78 4.61
CA ARG A 44 6.90 8.13 3.97
C ARG A 44 6.81 8.09 2.44
N ASP A 45 5.84 7.34 1.90
CA ASP A 45 5.63 7.20 0.46
C ASP A 45 4.33 7.92 0.08
N TYR A 46 4.44 9.21 -0.25
CA TYR A 46 3.33 9.92 -0.90
C TYR A 46 3.23 9.46 -2.36
N SER A 47 2.06 8.99 -2.77
CA SER A 47 1.74 8.75 -4.17
C SER A 47 0.77 9.83 -4.66
N ILE A 48 1.06 10.39 -5.83
CA ILE A 48 0.12 11.24 -6.55
C ILE A 48 -0.78 10.28 -7.33
N VAL A 49 -2.07 10.27 -7.00
CA VAL A 49 -3.09 9.45 -7.70
C VAL A 49 -4.20 10.35 -8.22
N GLU A 50 -4.75 9.96 -9.36
CA GLU A 50 -5.92 10.60 -9.94
C GLU A 50 -7.12 10.47 -9.00
N SER A 51 -7.80 11.59 -8.75
CA SER A 51 -9.04 11.58 -7.96
C SER A 51 -10.20 11.11 -8.85
N PRO A 52 -10.93 10.04 -8.49
CA PRO A 52 -11.98 9.47 -9.34
C PRO A 52 -13.21 10.38 -9.52
N GLY A 53 -13.27 11.51 -8.81
CA GLY A 53 -14.34 12.51 -8.91
C GLY A 53 -13.84 13.92 -9.18
N ALA A 54 -12.67 14.08 -9.80
CA ALA A 54 -12.14 15.40 -10.15
C ALA A 54 -13.10 16.15 -11.09
N THR A 55 -13.43 17.40 -10.76
CA THR A 55 -14.23 18.23 -11.66
C THR A 55 -13.41 18.64 -12.90
N PRO A 56 -14.07 19.06 -13.99
CA PRO A 56 -13.37 19.58 -15.16
C PRO A 56 -12.42 20.74 -14.82
N GLU A 57 -12.82 21.64 -13.91
CA GLU A 57 -11.96 22.75 -13.47
C GLU A 57 -10.72 22.25 -12.72
N GLN A 58 -10.88 21.26 -11.85
CA GLN A 58 -9.75 20.67 -11.10
C GLN A 58 -8.77 19.96 -12.02
N THR A 59 -9.29 19.29 -13.05
CA THR A 59 -8.50 18.64 -14.10
C THR A 59 -7.72 19.67 -14.92
N ALA A 60 -8.36 20.77 -15.30
CA ALA A 60 -7.72 21.86 -16.03
C ALA A 60 -6.58 22.53 -15.24
N ILE A 61 -6.77 22.70 -13.93
CA ILE A 61 -5.70 23.19 -13.03
C ILE A 61 -4.54 22.19 -13.04
N ARG A 62 -4.79 20.89 -12.81
CA ARG A 62 -3.74 19.86 -12.84
C ARG A 62 -2.94 19.92 -14.15
N ASP A 63 -3.63 19.96 -15.29
CA ASP A 63 -3.00 19.95 -16.61
C ASP A 63 -2.16 21.20 -16.86
N GLY A 64 -2.60 22.36 -16.37
CA GLY A 64 -1.83 23.60 -16.43
C GLY A 64 -0.57 23.59 -15.54
N TRP A 65 -0.61 22.87 -14.42
CA TRP A 65 0.50 22.83 -13.45
C TRP A 65 1.52 21.72 -13.71
N LEU A 66 1.06 20.51 -14.08
CA LEU A 66 1.93 19.34 -14.27
C LEU A 66 2.48 19.22 -15.70
N GLY A 67 1.93 19.99 -16.63
CA GLY A 67 2.15 19.81 -18.05
C GLY A 67 1.42 18.57 -18.54
N SER A 68 0.64 18.69 -19.61
CA SER A 68 0.09 17.53 -20.28
C SER A 68 1.25 16.60 -20.65
N GLY A 69 1.21 15.35 -20.20
CA GLY A 69 2.22 14.33 -20.50
C GLY A 69 2.33 14.10 -22.00
N THR A 70 3.09 14.95 -22.66
CA THR A 70 3.60 14.81 -24.02
C THR A 70 5.10 14.91 -23.91
N SER A 71 5.70 13.79 -23.47
CA SER A 71 7.05 13.46 -23.90
C SER A 71 7.01 13.42 -25.43
N LYS A 72 7.79 14.32 -26.03
CA LYS A 72 7.96 14.43 -27.47
C LYS A 72 9.01 13.42 -27.94
#